data_AF-A0A529XQJ8-F1
#
_entry.id   AF-A0A529XQJ8-F1
#
_cell.length_a   1.000
_cell.length_b   1.000
_cell.length_c   1.000
_cell.angle_alpha   90.00
_cell.angle_beta   90.00
_cell.angle_gamma   90.00
#
_symmetry.space_group_name_H-M   'P 1'
#
loop_
_entity.id
_entity.type
_entity.pdbx_description
1 polymer ?
#
loop_
_entity_poly.entity_id
_entity_poly.type
_entity_poly.pdbx_seq_one_letter_code
_entity_poly.pdbx_strand_id
1 'polypeptide(L)' 'MSRLHAENHLVSRIGWLRAAVLGANDGIVSTASLIIGVAAANATTASVLVAGVAGLVAGAM' A
#
# COMPACT_ATOMS: atom_id res chain seq x y z
N MET A 1 33.82 34.54 -6.05
CA MET A 1 32.37 34.81 -6.00
C MET A 1 31.65 33.61 -6.59
N SER A 2 31.26 32.63 -5.76
CA SER A 2 30.50 31.45 -6.24
C SER A 2 29.05 31.85 -6.48
N ARG A 3 28.58 31.70 -7.73
CA ARG A 3 27.16 31.89 -8.05
C ARG A 3 26.43 30.64 -7.57
N LEU A 4 25.72 30.76 -6.44
CA LEU A 4 24.77 29.75 -5.99
C LEU A 4 23.62 29.70 -6.99
N HIS A 5 23.60 28.68 -7.86
CA HIS A 5 22.45 28.39 -8.71
C HIS A 5 21.39 27.73 -7.84
N ALA A 6 20.26 28.41 -7.65
CA ALA A 6 19.10 27.83 -6.99
C ALA A 6 18.41 26.86 -7.97
N GLU A 7 18.80 25.59 -7.94
CA GLU A 7 18.07 24.55 -8.64
C GLU A 7 16.78 24.25 -7.88
N ASN A 8 15.64 24.45 -8.55
CA ASN A 8 14.33 24.08 -7.98
C ASN A 8 14.23 22.55 -7.92
N HIS A 9 14.67 21.96 -6.82
CA HIS A 9 14.59 20.51 -6.58
C HIS A 9 13.12 20.08 -6.39
N LEU A 10 12.46 19.74 -7.50
CA LEU A 10 11.12 19.12 -7.50
C LEU A 10 11.10 17.75 -6.78
N VAL A 11 12.29 17.19 -6.49
CA VAL A 11 12.53 15.91 -5.79
C VAL A 11 11.83 15.84 -4.43
N SER A 12 11.67 16.95 -3.73
CA SER A 12 10.98 16.98 -2.42
C SER A 12 9.52 16.47 -2.52
N ARG A 13 8.81 16.74 -3.63
CA ARG A 13 7.46 16.22 -3.88
C ARG A 13 7.44 14.77 -4.38
N ILE A 14 8.58 14.22 -4.81
CA ILE A 14 8.64 12.84 -5.29
C ILE A 14 8.70 11.86 -4.11
N GLY A 15 9.23 12.29 -2.95
CA GLY A 15 9.34 11.46 -1.75
C GLY A 15 8.00 10.96 -1.21
N TRP A 16 7.02 11.87 -1.02
CA TRP A 16 5.69 11.50 -0.53
C TRP A 16 4.91 10.67 -1.55
N LEU A 17 5.06 10.99 -2.85
CA LEU A 17 4.41 10.24 -3.92
C LEU A 17 4.94 8.81 -4.00
N ARG A 18 6.26 8.64 -3.88
CA ARG A 18 6.87 7.31 -3.83
C ARG A 18 6.40 6.51 -2.62
N ALA A 19 6.33 7.12 -1.44
CA ALA A 19 5.82 6.45 -0.24
C ALA A 19 4.35 6.04 -0.40
N ALA A 20 3.51 6.90 -0.98
CA ALA A 20 2.10 6.61 -1.24
C ALA A 20 1.92 5.48 -2.27
N VAL A 21 2.69 5.49 -3.38
CA VAL A 21 2.61 4.46 -4.42
C VAL A 21 3.12 3.11 -3.93
N LEU A 22 4.25 3.08 -3.23
CA LEU A 22 4.80 1.85 -2.65
C LEU A 22 3.86 1.29 -1.56
N GLY A 23 3.34 2.15 -0.68
CA GLY A 23 2.36 1.74 0.33
C GLY A 23 1.07 1.19 -0.27
N ALA A 24 0.54 1.81 -1.33
CA ALA A 24 -0.64 1.31 -2.03
C ALA A 24 -0.38 -0.04 -2.72
N ASN A 25 0.78 -0.20 -3.37
CA ASN A 25 1.19 -1.46 -3.98
C ASN A 25 1.23 -2.60 -2.93
N ASP A 26 1.94 -2.36 -1.83
CA ASP A 26 2.16 -3.36 -0.80
C ASP A 26 0.85 -3.72 -0.07
N GLY A 27 -0.02 -2.73 0.14
CA GLY A 27 -1.35 -2.93 0.71
C GLY A 27 -2.25 -3.81 -0.18
N ILE A 28 -2.31 -3.56 -1.49
CA ILE A 28 -3.14 -4.34 -2.42
C ILE A 28 -2.65 -5.79 -2.50
N VAL A 29 -1.34 -5.98 -2.68
CA VAL A 29 -0.74 -7.32 -2.80
C VAL A 29 -0.94 -8.13 -1.51
N SER A 30 -0.76 -7.50 -0.34
CA SER A 30 -0.94 -8.17 0.96
C SER A 30 -2.41 -8.55 1.21
N THR A 31 -3.36 -7.67 0.89
CA THR A 31 -4.79 -7.97 1.07
C THR A 31 -5.26 -9.06 0.12
N ALA A 32 -4.82 -9.02 -1.15
CA ALA A 32 -5.18 -10.03 -2.14
C ALA A 32 -4.60 -11.41 -1.79
N SER A 33 -3.33 -11.49 -1.39
CA SER A 33 -2.71 -12.75 -0.98
C SER A 33 -3.36 -13.34 0.27
N LEU A 34 -3.75 -12.52 1.25
CA LEU A 34 -4.51 -12.94 2.42
C LEU A 34 -5.88 -13.51 2.01
N ILE A 35 -6.65 -12.79 1.19
CA ILE A 35 -7.97 -13.24 0.72
C ILE A 35 -7.85 -14.57 -0.05
N ILE A 36 -6.85 -14.69 -0.93
CA ILE A 36 -6.58 -15.92 -1.67
C ILE A 36 -6.23 -17.07 -0.70
N GLY A 37 -5.39 -16.82 0.30
CA GLY A 37 -5.02 -17.83 1.31
C GLY A 37 -6.23 -18.30 2.14
N VAL A 38 -7.08 -17.38 2.56
CA VAL A 38 -8.32 -17.70 3.29
C VAL A 38 -9.30 -18.45 2.41
N ALA A 39 -9.47 -18.06 1.15
CA ALA A 39 -10.32 -18.77 0.20
C ALA A 39 -9.81 -20.19 -0.10
N ALA A 40 -8.48 -20.37 -0.23
CA ALA A 40 -7.86 -21.66 -0.45
C ALA A 40 -8.01 -22.62 0.75
N ALA A 41 -8.18 -22.09 1.97
CA ALA A 41 -8.45 -22.88 3.17
C ALA A 41 -9.90 -23.43 3.24
N ASN A 42 -10.64 -23.43 2.12
CA ASN A 42 -12.02 -23.89 2.01
C ASN A 42 -12.98 -23.13 2.96
N ALA A 43 -12.67 -21.86 3.22
CA ALA A 43 -13.47 -20.97 4.05
C ALA A 43 -14.76 -20.56 3.33
N THR A 44 -15.83 -20.33 4.10
CA THR A 44 -17.09 -19.81 3.55
C THR A 44 -16.90 -18.39 2.99
N THR A 45 -17.75 -17.99 2.04
CA THR A 45 -17.71 -16.64 1.44
C THR A 45 -17.84 -15.53 2.49
N ALA A 46 -18.63 -15.76 3.54
CA ALA A 46 -18.77 -14.84 4.65
C ALA A 46 -17.45 -14.65 5.43
N SER A 47 -16.72 -15.74 5.71
CA SER A 47 -15.41 -15.67 6.36
C SER A 47 -14.35 -15.00 5.49
N VAL A 48 -14.37 -15.20 4.17
CA VAL A 48 -13.47 -14.52 3.24
C VAL A 48 -13.72 -13.01 3.23
N LEU A 49 -14.98 -12.58 3.22
CA LEU A 49 -15.37 -11.17 3.30
C LEU A 49 -14.92 -10.52 4.61
N VAL A 50 -15.16 -11.18 5.74
CA VAL A 50 -14.74 -10.67 7.06
C VAL A 50 -13.21 -10.55 7.13
N ALA A 51 -12.48 -11.57 6.69
CA ALA A 51 -11.02 -11.55 6.68
C ALA A 51 -10.45 -10.47 5.75
N GLY A 52 -11.05 -10.29 4.57
CA GLY A 52 -10.67 -9.24 3.62
C GLY A 52 -10.89 -7.83 4.16
N VAL A 53 -12.04 -7.57 4.78
CA VAL A 53 -12.34 -6.26 5.39
C VAL A 53 -11.44 -6.01 6.60
N ALA A 54 -11.23 -7.01 7.45
CA ALA A 54 -10.31 -6.90 8.59
C ALA A 54 -8.87 -6.63 8.13
N GLY A 55 -8.39 -7.32 7.09
CA GLY A 55 -7.07 -7.10 6.50
C GLY A 55 -6.90 -5.71 5.89
N LEU A 56 -7.93 -5.21 5.20
CA LEU A 56 -7.95 -3.85 4.65
C LEU A 56 -7.84 -2.79 5.75
N VAL A 57 -8.63 -2.92 6.82
CA VAL A 57 -8.61 -2.00 7.96
C VAL A 57 -7.26 -2.07 8.67
N ALA A 58 -6.74 -3.28 8.90
CA ALA A 58 -5.43 -3.47 9.54
C ALA A 58 -4.27 -2.89 8.72
N GLY A 59 -4.31 -3.00 7.38
CA GLY A 59 -3.28 -2.44 6.50
C GLY A 59 -3.38 -0.92 6.27
N ALA A 60 -4.50 -0.30 6.65
CA ALA A 60 -4.71 1.14 6.53
C ALA A 60 -4.27 1.94 7.77
N MET A 61 -3.98 1.26 8.89
CA MET A 61 -3.49 1.84 10.14
C MET A 61 -1.97 1.89 10.18
#